data_AF-A0AA37NNV8-F1
#
_entry.id   AF-A0AA37NNV8-F1
#
_cell.length_a   1.000
_cell.length_b   1.000
_cell.length_c   1.000
_cell.angle_alpha   90.00
_cell.angle_beta   90.00
_cell.angle_gamma   90.00
#
_symmetry.space_group_name_H-M   'P 1'
#
loop_
_entity.id
_entity.type
_entity.pdbx_description
1 polymer ?
#
loop_
_entity_poly.entity_id
_entity_poly.type
_entity_poly.pdbx_seq_one_letter_code
_entity_poly.pdbx_strand_id
1 'polypeptide(L)'
;MAGKTIAATSGSTSVQVLRKLKSDASELLAKDNSEGFLLLETGRADGFAADGQILATLISKSKTPGQYKLLDQVLSTEPIAIMLPKGDPAFKKVVDQSIVSLARSGEVARLYDKWFMKPIPPQNATVGLPATEMTRAAWADPNDKPMEEYEAR
;
A
#
# COMPACT_ATOMS: atom_id res chain seq x y z
N MET A 1 -4.77 5.13 -19.29
CA MET A 1 -5.79 5.75 -18.42
C MET A 1 -6.53 6.92 -19.09
N ALA A 2 -6.26 7.24 -20.37
CA ALA A 2 -6.91 8.38 -21.02
C ALA A 2 -8.43 8.24 -21.08
N GLY A 3 -9.15 9.31 -20.73
CA GLY A 3 -10.61 9.35 -20.71
C GLY A 3 -11.27 8.53 -19.62
N LYS A 4 -10.50 8.05 -18.63
CA LYS A 4 -11.00 7.27 -17.49
C LYS A 4 -11.08 8.12 -16.23
N THR A 5 -12.05 7.83 -15.38
CA THR A 5 -12.17 8.44 -14.05
C THR A 5 -11.45 7.55 -13.04
N ILE A 6 -10.44 8.07 -12.36
CA ILE A 6 -9.66 7.33 -11.36
C ILE A 6 -9.93 7.93 -9.98
N ALA A 7 -10.47 7.11 -9.09
CA ALA A 7 -10.61 7.49 -7.69
C ALA A 7 -9.24 7.49 -7.00
N ALA A 8 -9.04 8.39 -6.05
CA ALA A 8 -7.88 8.40 -5.17
C ALA A 8 -8.27 9.00 -3.81
N THR A 9 -7.64 8.57 -2.73
CA THR A 9 -7.92 9.12 -1.40
C THR A 9 -7.29 10.51 -1.26
N SER A 10 -8.08 11.48 -0.81
CA SER A 10 -7.65 12.87 -0.61
C SER A 10 -6.46 12.93 0.35
N GLY A 11 -5.46 13.73 -0.01
CA GLY A 11 -4.23 13.88 0.78
C GLY A 11 -3.23 12.72 0.69
N SER A 12 -3.52 11.66 -0.08
CA SER A 12 -2.58 10.56 -0.32
C SER A 12 -1.50 10.93 -1.34
N THR A 13 -0.41 10.16 -1.31
CA THR A 13 0.65 10.15 -2.34
C THR A 13 0.11 9.76 -3.72
N SER A 14 -0.89 8.88 -3.80
CA SER A 14 -1.53 8.46 -5.06
C SER A 14 -2.08 9.65 -5.87
N VAL A 15 -2.64 10.67 -5.21
CA VAL A 15 -3.08 11.91 -5.88
C VAL A 15 -1.90 12.64 -6.51
N GLN A 16 -0.78 12.73 -5.80
CA GLN A 16 0.42 13.40 -6.29
C GLN A 16 1.04 12.66 -7.47
N VAL A 17 1.07 11.32 -7.39
CA VAL A 17 1.59 10.45 -8.45
C VAL A 17 0.75 10.57 -9.72
N LEU A 18 -0.59 10.51 -9.62
CA LEU A 18 -1.49 10.68 -10.78
C LEU A 18 -1.25 12.02 -11.49
N ARG A 19 -1.07 13.10 -10.72
CA ARG A 19 -0.76 14.43 -11.25
C ARG A 19 0.62 14.51 -11.89
N LYS A 20 1.65 13.91 -11.27
CA LYS A 20 3.03 13.84 -11.80
C LYS A 20 3.09 13.10 -13.12
N LEU A 21 2.29 12.04 -13.27
CA LEU A 21 2.17 11.26 -14.51
C LEU A 21 1.47 12.01 -15.65
N LYS A 22 0.85 13.17 -15.38
CA LYS A 22 0.07 13.96 -16.35
C LYS A 22 -0.90 13.08 -17.15
N SER A 23 -1.55 12.12 -16.48
CA SER A 23 -2.49 11.25 -17.16
C SER A 23 -3.71 12.04 -17.62
N ASP A 24 -4.23 11.75 -18.81
CA ASP A 24 -5.52 12.28 -19.29
C ASP A 24 -6.74 11.66 -18.55
N ALA A 25 -6.55 11.28 -17.29
CA ALA A 25 -7.56 10.71 -16.44
C ALA A 25 -8.18 11.80 -15.56
N SER A 26 -9.48 11.70 -15.33
CA SER A 26 -10.18 12.56 -14.36
C SER A 26 -9.98 12.00 -12.96
N GLU A 27 -9.45 12.80 -12.03
CA GLU A 27 -9.32 12.43 -10.63
C GLU A 27 -10.66 12.57 -9.90
N LEU A 28 -11.07 11.55 -9.14
CA LEU A 28 -12.20 11.63 -8.21
C LEU A 28 -11.73 11.41 -6.78
N LEU A 29 -11.76 12.47 -5.97
CA LEU A 29 -11.21 12.43 -4.61
C LEU A 29 -12.20 11.80 -3.64
N ALA A 30 -11.79 10.72 -2.99
CA ALA A 30 -12.49 10.06 -1.90
C ALA A 30 -11.97 10.53 -0.54
N LYS A 31 -12.81 10.53 0.49
CA LYS A 31 -12.42 10.89 1.86
C LYS A 31 -11.51 9.85 2.52
N ASP A 32 -11.68 8.58 2.15
CA ASP A 32 -10.97 7.43 2.71
C ASP A 32 -10.91 6.28 1.67
N ASN A 33 -10.21 5.20 2.03
CA ASN A 33 -10.04 4.04 1.16
C ASN A 33 -11.35 3.27 0.89
N SER A 34 -12.27 3.26 1.85
CA SER A 34 -13.55 2.55 1.71
C SER A 34 -14.44 3.27 0.70
N GLU A 35 -14.50 4.60 0.77
CA GLU A 35 -15.19 5.41 -0.23
C GLU A 35 -14.52 5.30 -1.60
N GLY A 36 -13.18 5.31 -1.67
CA GLY A 36 -12.45 5.12 -2.92
C GLY A 36 -12.82 3.82 -3.64
N PHE A 37 -12.87 2.71 -2.90
CA PHE A 37 -13.31 1.43 -3.43
C PHE A 37 -14.81 1.40 -3.77
N LEU A 38 -15.66 2.05 -2.98
CA LEU A 38 -17.10 2.17 -3.27
C LEU A 38 -17.37 2.92 -4.58
N LEU A 39 -16.58 3.95 -4.89
CA LEU A 39 -16.69 4.68 -6.16
C LEU A 39 -16.39 3.77 -7.36
N LEU A 40 -15.43 2.86 -7.23
CA LEU A 40 -15.16 1.82 -8.22
C LEU A 40 -16.31 0.82 -8.30
N GLU A 41 -16.74 0.27 -7.17
CA GLU A 41 -17.81 -0.73 -7.08
C GLU A 41 -19.14 -0.23 -7.66
N THR A 42 -19.44 1.05 -7.50
CA THR A 42 -20.67 1.70 -8.02
C THR A 42 -20.53 2.21 -9.46
N GLY A 43 -19.37 2.03 -10.10
CA GLY A 43 -19.11 2.50 -11.46
C GLY A 43 -18.98 4.02 -11.60
N ARG A 44 -18.85 4.75 -10.48
CA ARG A 44 -18.57 6.21 -10.50
C ARG A 44 -17.11 6.51 -10.85
N ALA A 45 -16.22 5.55 -10.64
CA ALA A 45 -14.85 5.56 -11.12
C ALA A 45 -14.57 4.30 -11.93
N ASP A 46 -13.74 4.41 -12.96
CA ASP A 46 -13.23 3.30 -13.76
C ASP A 46 -12.06 2.56 -13.08
N GLY A 47 -11.42 3.19 -12.10
CA GLY A 47 -10.30 2.64 -11.35
C GLY A 47 -10.13 3.32 -9.99
N PHE A 48 -9.39 2.70 -9.09
CA PHE A 48 -9.02 3.26 -7.78
C PHE A 48 -7.51 3.14 -7.58
N ALA A 49 -6.82 4.27 -7.37
CA ALA A 49 -5.40 4.34 -7.09
C ALA A 49 -5.15 4.45 -5.59
N ALA A 50 -4.45 3.46 -5.04
CA ALA A 50 -3.97 3.38 -3.66
C ALA A 50 -2.84 2.34 -3.58
N ASP A 51 -2.24 2.18 -2.40
CA ASP A 51 -1.20 1.17 -2.17
C ASP A 51 -1.72 -0.25 -2.45
N GLY A 52 -0.89 -1.11 -3.05
CA GLY A 52 -1.29 -2.46 -3.42
C GLY A 52 -1.82 -3.30 -2.24
N GLN A 53 -1.29 -3.07 -1.02
CA GLN A 53 -1.76 -3.72 0.21
C GLN A 53 -3.18 -3.28 0.60
N ILE A 54 -3.49 -1.98 0.44
CA ILE A 54 -4.82 -1.42 0.67
C ILE A 54 -5.80 -2.02 -0.34
N LEU A 55 -5.44 -1.98 -1.63
CA LEU A 55 -6.28 -2.51 -2.70
C LEU A 55 -6.56 -4.00 -2.54
N ALA A 56 -5.53 -4.82 -2.28
CA ALA A 56 -5.69 -6.26 -2.05
C ALA A 56 -6.63 -6.55 -0.86
N THR A 57 -6.48 -5.79 0.23
CA THR A 57 -7.32 -5.95 1.42
C THR A 57 -8.78 -5.56 1.17
N LEU A 58 -9.03 -4.51 0.37
CA LEU A 58 -10.39 -4.09 0.01
C LEU A 58 -11.05 -5.13 -0.91
N ILE A 59 -10.31 -5.62 -1.91
CA ILE A 59 -10.75 -6.70 -2.80
C ILE A 59 -11.10 -7.94 -1.98
N SER A 60 -10.22 -8.38 -1.07
CA SER A 60 -10.45 -9.61 -0.29
C SER A 60 -11.66 -9.53 0.66
N LYS A 61 -12.11 -8.31 0.99
CA LYS A 61 -13.29 -8.06 1.84
C LYS A 61 -14.56 -7.74 1.04
N SER A 62 -14.44 -7.55 -0.28
CA SER A 62 -15.59 -7.24 -1.14
C SER A 62 -16.54 -8.44 -1.26
N LYS A 63 -17.79 -8.19 -1.66
CA LYS A 63 -18.77 -9.26 -1.89
C LYS A 63 -18.45 -10.09 -3.14
N THR A 64 -17.71 -9.51 -4.07
CA THR A 64 -17.43 -10.06 -5.40
C THR A 64 -15.94 -9.92 -5.74
N PRO A 65 -15.02 -10.51 -4.94
CA PRO A 65 -13.58 -10.30 -5.10
C PRO A 65 -13.07 -10.62 -6.51
N GLY A 66 -13.64 -11.64 -7.17
CA GLY A 66 -13.28 -12.03 -8.54
C GLY A 66 -13.67 -11.03 -9.64
N GLN A 67 -14.41 -9.96 -9.33
CA GLN A 67 -14.71 -8.88 -10.27
C GLN A 67 -13.64 -7.80 -10.32
N TYR A 68 -12.68 -7.83 -9.39
CA TYR A 68 -11.62 -6.84 -9.27
C TYR A 68 -10.27 -7.48 -9.51
N LYS A 69 -9.34 -6.71 -10.05
CA LYS A 69 -7.94 -7.12 -10.20
C LYS A 69 -7.02 -5.93 -9.91
N LEU A 70 -5.87 -6.24 -9.32
CA LEU A 70 -4.74 -5.32 -9.34
C LEU A 70 -4.15 -5.28 -10.75
N LEU A 71 -3.78 -4.10 -11.21
CA LEU A 71 -3.10 -3.94 -12.49
C LEU A 71 -1.60 -4.12 -12.31
N ASP A 72 -0.92 -4.66 -13.33
CA ASP A 72 0.53 -4.84 -13.31
C ASP A 72 1.29 -3.50 -13.35
N GLN A 73 0.61 -2.43 -13.75
CA GLN A 73 1.17 -1.08 -13.77
C GLN A 73 1.30 -0.55 -12.34
N VAL A 74 2.55 -0.54 -11.85
CA VAL A 74 2.93 0.15 -10.61
C VAL A 74 3.12 1.63 -10.90
N LEU A 75 2.38 2.50 -10.21
CA LEU A 75 2.46 3.95 -10.40
C LEU A 75 3.65 4.57 -9.65
N SER A 76 4.00 3.99 -8.50
CA SER A 76 5.10 4.41 -7.63
C SER A 76 5.49 3.25 -6.70
N THR A 77 6.74 3.23 -6.26
CA THR A 77 7.20 2.34 -5.18
C THR A 77 7.36 3.15 -3.91
N GLU A 78 6.55 2.85 -2.90
CA GLU A 78 6.48 3.64 -1.67
C GLU A 78 6.83 2.79 -0.45
N PRO A 79 8.02 2.95 0.18
CA PRO A 79 8.35 2.24 1.40
C PRO A 79 7.50 2.75 2.57
N ILE A 80 6.88 1.83 3.32
CA ILE A 80 6.08 2.16 4.49
C ILE A 80 6.96 2.19 5.75
N ALA A 81 6.87 3.28 6.51
CA ALA A 81 7.66 3.51 7.71
C ALA A 81 6.81 3.96 8.89
N ILE A 82 7.37 3.85 10.10
CA ILE A 82 6.76 4.41 11.32
C ILE A 82 7.12 5.89 11.40
N MET A 83 6.11 6.77 11.39
CA MET A 83 6.32 8.20 11.54
C MET A 83 6.63 8.56 12.99
N LEU A 84 7.66 9.37 13.21
CA LEU A 84 8.13 9.81 14.52
C LEU A 84 8.19 11.33 14.62
N PRO A 85 8.06 11.92 15.83
CA PRO A 85 8.36 13.32 16.05
C PRO A 85 9.79 13.67 15.61
N LYS A 86 9.95 14.82 14.96
CA LYS A 86 11.28 15.31 14.56
C LYS A 86 12.08 15.73 15.80
N GLY A 87 13.39 15.52 15.76
CA GLY A 87 14.32 16.03 16.79
C GLY A 87 14.55 15.10 17.98
N ASP A 88 14.04 13.86 17.92
CA ASP A 88 14.27 12.85 18.96
C ASP A 88 15.06 11.63 18.42
N PRO A 89 16.40 11.75 18.31
CA PRO A 89 17.24 10.66 17.82
C PRO A 89 17.29 9.47 18.79
N ALA A 90 17.06 9.69 20.08
CA ALA A 90 17.05 8.62 21.07
C ALA A 90 15.81 7.73 20.87
N PHE A 91 14.64 8.34 20.69
CA PHE A 91 13.41 7.60 20.40
C PHE A 91 13.49 6.88 19.05
N LYS A 92 13.98 7.55 17.99
CA LYS A 92 14.23 6.90 16.69
C LYS A 92 15.12 5.66 16.85
N LYS A 93 16.23 5.76 17.60
CA LYS A 93 17.13 4.62 17.82
C LYS A 93 16.41 3.42 18.45
N VAL A 94 15.53 3.65 19.42
CA VAL A 94 14.76 2.56 20.06
C VAL A 94 13.79 1.91 19.07
N VAL A 95 13.10 2.71 18.25
CA VAL A 95 12.19 2.21 17.21
C VAL A 95 12.97 1.41 16.15
N ASP A 96 14.05 1.96 15.62
CA ASP A 96 14.89 1.30 14.61
C ASP A 96 15.46 -0.04 15.15
N GLN A 97 15.97 -0.05 16.39
CA GLN A 97 16.48 -1.27 17.01
C GLN A 97 15.39 -2.33 17.19
N SER A 98 14.16 -1.91 17.49
CA SER A 98 13.02 -2.82 17.62
C SER A 98 12.67 -3.46 16.27
N ILE A 99 12.62 -2.68 15.20
CA ILE A 99 12.36 -3.17 13.83
C ILE A 99 13.48 -4.14 13.39
N VAL A 100 14.75 -3.77 13.60
CA VAL A 100 15.90 -4.63 13.28
C VAL A 100 15.83 -5.96 14.03
N SER A 101 15.47 -5.94 15.32
CA SER A 101 15.31 -7.16 16.11
C SER A 101 14.20 -8.07 15.58
N LEU A 102 13.04 -7.50 15.22
CA LEU A 102 11.93 -8.24 14.62
C LEU A 102 12.30 -8.82 13.25
N ALA A 103 13.03 -8.07 12.44
CA ALA A 103 13.47 -8.52 11.13
C ALA A 103 14.48 -9.67 11.24
N ARG A 104 15.51 -9.52 12.08
CA ARG A 104 16.55 -10.55 12.31
C ARG A 104 16.02 -11.84 12.92
N SER A 105 15.00 -11.75 13.77
CA SER A 105 14.34 -12.93 14.36
C SER A 105 13.37 -13.61 13.39
N GLY A 106 13.11 -13.04 12.22
CA GLY A 106 12.11 -13.50 11.26
C GLY A 106 10.66 -13.26 11.72
N GLU A 107 10.45 -12.49 12.78
CA GLU A 107 9.12 -12.15 13.28
C GLU A 107 8.37 -11.26 12.29
N VAL A 108 9.04 -10.34 11.59
CA VAL A 108 8.39 -9.52 10.54
C VAL A 108 7.79 -10.39 9.45
N ALA A 109 8.52 -11.40 8.97
CA ALA A 109 8.01 -12.33 7.96
C ALA A 109 6.82 -13.16 8.46
N ARG A 110 6.85 -13.60 9.74
CA ARG A 110 5.73 -14.30 10.39
C ARG A 110 4.50 -13.42 10.54
N LEU A 111 4.68 -12.16 10.92
CA LEU A 111 3.60 -11.17 10.99
C LEU A 111 3.01 -10.90 9.60
N TYR A 112 3.85 -10.80 8.58
CA TYR A 112 3.38 -10.64 7.21
C TYR A 112 2.54 -11.84 6.77
N ASP A 113 3.01 -13.07 6.98
CA ASP A 113 2.26 -14.29 6.67
C ASP A 113 0.90 -14.32 7.40
N LYS A 114 0.88 -14.00 8.70
CA LYS A 114 -0.34 -13.92 9.50
C LYS A 114 -1.38 -12.96 8.92
N TRP A 115 -0.97 -11.78 8.46
CA TRP A 115 -1.90 -10.73 8.05
C TRP A 115 -2.27 -10.76 6.57
N PHE A 116 -1.38 -11.27 5.71
CA PHE A 116 -1.58 -11.25 4.26
C PHE A 116 -1.83 -12.62 3.66
N MET A 117 -1.36 -13.71 4.28
CA MET A 117 -1.41 -15.06 3.72
C MET A 117 -2.30 -16.03 4.52
N LYS A 118 -2.80 -15.62 5.69
CA LYS A 118 -3.76 -16.38 6.50
C LYS A 118 -5.11 -15.67 6.58
N PRO A 119 -6.19 -16.40 6.96
CA PRO A 119 -7.46 -15.78 7.30
C PRO A 119 -7.32 -14.76 8.44
N ILE A 120 -7.88 -13.56 8.24
CA ILE A 120 -7.86 -12.49 9.24
C ILE A 120 -9.28 -12.09 9.67
N PRO A 121 -9.47 -11.69 10.94
CA PRO A 121 -10.75 -11.20 11.41
C PRO A 121 -11.14 -9.86 10.75
N PRO A 122 -12.44 -9.49 10.76
CA PRO A 122 -13.56 -10.27 11.29
C PRO A 122 -14.23 -11.23 10.29
N GLN A 123 -13.97 -11.08 8.98
CA GLN A 123 -14.60 -11.92 7.94
C GLN A 123 -13.91 -13.28 7.73
N ASN A 124 -12.76 -13.53 8.37
CA ASN A 124 -11.95 -14.72 8.15
C ASN A 124 -11.54 -14.90 6.67
N ALA A 125 -11.36 -13.77 5.96
CA ALA A 125 -10.89 -13.74 4.58
C ALA A 125 -9.36 -13.69 4.55
N THR A 126 -8.76 -14.23 3.49
CA THR A 126 -7.30 -14.13 3.25
C THR A 126 -7.05 -13.03 2.22
N VAL A 127 -6.13 -12.11 2.50
CA VAL A 127 -5.77 -11.03 1.55
C VAL A 127 -5.12 -11.60 0.29
N GLY A 128 -4.28 -12.62 0.45
CA GLY A 128 -3.67 -13.35 -0.66
C GLY A 128 -2.55 -12.59 -1.36
N LEU A 129 -1.89 -11.68 -0.66
CA LEU A 129 -0.82 -10.86 -1.21
C LEU A 129 0.55 -11.36 -0.70
N PRO A 130 1.32 -12.12 -1.49
CA PRO A 130 2.64 -12.56 -1.08
C PRO A 130 3.62 -11.38 -1.01
N ALA A 131 4.58 -11.47 -0.09
CA ALA A 131 5.62 -10.46 0.02
C ALA A 131 6.38 -10.35 -1.30
N THR A 132 6.71 -9.13 -1.73
CA THR A 132 7.52 -8.92 -2.92
C THR A 132 8.99 -9.21 -2.63
N GLU A 133 9.82 -9.30 -3.67
CA GLU A 133 11.27 -9.41 -3.49
C GLU A 133 11.84 -8.19 -2.78
N MET A 134 11.39 -6.98 -3.13
CA MET A 134 11.76 -5.74 -2.44
C MET A 134 11.37 -5.75 -0.96
N THR A 135 10.16 -6.23 -0.63
CA THR A 135 9.74 -6.34 0.77
C THR A 135 10.64 -7.31 1.54
N ARG A 136 10.98 -8.47 0.94
CA ARG A 136 11.93 -9.42 1.55
C ARG A 136 13.33 -8.82 1.71
N ALA A 137 13.81 -8.07 0.71
CA ALA A 137 15.11 -7.40 0.77
C ALA A 137 15.15 -6.36 1.90
N ALA A 138 14.08 -5.58 2.09
CA ALA A 138 13.97 -4.61 3.18
C ALA A 138 13.99 -5.28 4.58
N TRP A 139 13.52 -6.52 4.70
CA TRP A 139 13.64 -7.28 5.95
C TRP A 139 15.04 -7.86 6.16
N ALA A 140 15.71 -8.26 5.08
CA ALA A 140 17.07 -8.78 5.14
C ALA A 140 18.09 -7.67 5.47
N ASP A 141 17.87 -6.46 4.95
CA ASP A 141 18.70 -5.27 5.18
C ASP A 141 17.83 -4.05 5.57
N PRO A 142 17.37 -3.98 6.83
CA PRO A 142 16.53 -2.88 7.31
C PRO A 142 17.26 -1.53 7.18
N ASN A 143 16.58 -0.57 6.58
CA ASN A 143 17.10 0.78 6.31
C ASN A 143 15.96 1.82 6.41
N ASP A 144 16.33 3.10 6.42
CA ASP A 144 15.41 4.23 6.36
C ASP A 144 15.66 5.10 5.11
N LYS A 145 16.04 4.45 4.00
CA LYS A 145 16.25 5.13 2.72
C LYS A 145 14.97 5.87 2.29
N PRO A 146 15.11 7.09 1.75
CA PRO A 146 13.98 7.85 1.26
C PRO A 146 13.37 7.17 0.01
N MET A 147 12.11 7.48 -0.29
CA MET A 147 11.35 6.90 -1.39
C MET A 147 12.08 7.05 -2.74
N GLU A 148 12.77 8.18 -2.93
CA GLU A 148 13.50 8.52 -4.15
C GLU A 148 14.63 7.53 -4.48
N GLU A 149 15.13 6.78 -3.49
CA GLU A 149 16.12 5.71 -3.73
C GLU A 149 15.49 4.41 -4.28
N TYR A 150 14.16 4.30 -4.26
CA TYR A 150 13.40 3.16 -4.77
C TYR A 150 12.72 3.43 -6.12
N GLU A 151 12.75 4.66 -6.62
CA GLU A 151 12.31 4.94 -7.99
C GLU A 151 13.23 4.16 -8.96
N ALA A 152 12.63 3.32 -9.82
CA ALA A 152 13.36 2.69 -10.91
C ALA A 152 13.92 3.80 -11.82
N ARG A 153 15.23 3.75 -12.09
CA ARG A 153 15.81 4.49 -13.22
C ARG A 153 15.26 3.98 -14.55
#